data_AF-A0A927H3E7-F1
#
_entry.id   AF-A0A927H3E7-F1
#
_cell.length_a   1.000
_cell.length_b   1.000
_cell.length_c   1.000
_cell.angle_alpha   90.00
_cell.angle_beta   90.00
_cell.angle_gamma   90.00
#
_symmetry.space_group_name_H-M   'P 1'
#
loop_
_entity.id
_entity.type
_entity.pdbx_description
1 polymer ?
#
loop_
_entity_poly.entity_id
_entity_poly.type
_entity_poly.pdbx_seq_one_letter_code
_entity_poly.pdbx_strand_id
1 'polypeptide(L)'
;MTKRRYVRFWLAAAMVSALVAGCNTTKPAATNPEASVSAPRFGQEPVIPQHTSNGSNVTGDVTKPEDSGSATVAVEPQTPPKVTPPPADKKVETSSDTKPPASKPDSSTLQYDAKKPALMGVRLTDSKPSVKQKLGDPVSEFVMEDEKDPIDVQEYDGFSIGFNSKGFVEFIEITSKDVNPGLNGLRLGQKVKDAETALGKPDTNTTYALHYKAGGTILKLDIDKKTEAITSIKLFADRK
;
A
#
# COMPACT_ATOMS: atom_id res chain seq x y z
N MET A 1 -2.72 39.03 13.64
CA MET A 1 -2.52 38.74 15.09
C MET A 1 -3.86 38.44 15.72
N THR A 2 -4.08 37.25 16.29
CA THR A 2 -5.30 36.93 17.05
C THR A 2 -4.94 36.00 18.23
N LYS A 3 -5.70 36.06 19.32
CA LYS A 3 -5.22 35.67 20.66
C LYS A 3 -5.32 34.15 20.96
N ARG A 4 -4.29 33.61 21.61
CA ARG A 4 -4.33 32.31 22.33
C ARG A 4 -5.43 32.30 23.39
N ARG A 5 -6.00 31.13 23.68
CA ARG A 5 -6.52 30.79 25.02
C ARG A 5 -6.06 29.38 25.43
N TYR A 6 -5.51 29.27 26.63
CA TYR A 6 -5.17 28.02 27.31
C TYR A 6 -6.28 27.64 28.28
N VAL A 7 -6.66 26.37 28.33
CA VAL A 7 -7.36 25.73 29.47
C VAL A 7 -6.69 24.36 29.64
N ARG A 8 -5.63 24.27 30.45
CA ARG A 8 -5.66 23.93 31.88
C ARG A 8 -6.04 22.47 32.16
N PHE A 9 -5.01 21.72 32.54
CA PHE A 9 -5.00 20.48 33.32
C PHE A 9 -6.23 20.24 34.19
N TRP A 10 -6.65 18.98 34.24
CA TRP A 10 -7.04 18.36 35.50
C TRP A 10 -6.09 17.19 35.81
N LEU A 11 -5.71 17.09 37.08
CA LEU A 11 -4.86 16.03 37.62
C LEU A 11 -5.70 15.27 38.64
N ALA A 12 -5.87 13.97 38.43
CA ALA A 12 -6.50 13.07 39.39
C ALA A 12 -5.79 11.72 39.31
N ALA A 13 -5.23 11.27 40.45
CA ALA A 13 -4.55 10.00 40.56
C ALA A 13 -5.20 9.16 41.66
N ALA A 14 -5.46 7.89 41.38
CA ALA A 14 -5.74 6.87 42.39
C ALA A 14 -5.33 5.50 41.85
N MET A 15 -4.83 4.65 42.75
CA MET A 15 -4.44 3.26 42.46
C MET A 15 -5.69 2.36 42.38
N VAL A 16 -5.51 1.13 41.86
CA VAL A 16 -5.56 -0.09 42.69
C VAL A 16 -4.88 -1.24 41.93
N SER A 17 -4.11 -2.05 42.65
CA SER A 17 -3.37 -3.20 42.09
C SER A 17 -4.18 -4.49 42.23
N ALA A 18 -4.13 -5.36 41.22
CA ALA A 18 -4.59 -6.75 41.30
C ALA A 18 -3.62 -7.69 40.56
N LEU A 19 -2.62 -8.21 41.28
CA LEU A 19 -1.73 -9.26 40.78
C LEU A 19 -2.42 -10.62 40.93
N VAL A 20 -2.79 -11.26 39.81
CA VAL A 20 -3.30 -12.64 39.79
C VAL A 20 -2.20 -13.55 39.24
N ALA A 21 -1.56 -14.32 40.12
CA ALA A 21 -0.45 -15.20 39.76
C ALA A 21 -0.95 -16.53 39.16
N GLY A 22 -0.90 -16.64 37.83
CA GLY A 22 -1.33 -17.83 37.08
C GLY A 22 -0.27 -18.95 37.01
N CYS A 23 -0.08 -19.70 38.10
CA CYS A 23 0.84 -20.84 38.15
C CYS A 23 0.25 -22.12 37.50
N ASN A 24 0.32 -22.25 36.18
CA ASN A 24 -0.04 -23.48 35.47
C ASN A 24 1.14 -24.48 35.40
N THR A 25 1.28 -25.30 36.43
CA THR A 25 2.23 -26.43 36.44
C THR A 25 1.69 -27.60 35.62
N THR A 26 1.91 -27.59 34.30
CA THR A 26 1.66 -28.77 33.45
C THR A 26 2.91 -29.63 33.38
N LYS A 27 2.89 -30.78 34.05
CA LYS A 27 3.96 -31.79 34.05
C LYS A 27 3.64 -32.92 33.06
N PRO A 28 4.15 -32.91 31.81
CA PRO A 28 4.11 -34.11 30.98
C PRO A 28 4.99 -35.20 31.60
N ALA A 29 4.47 -36.41 31.69
CA ALA A 29 5.27 -37.59 32.04
C ALA A 29 6.14 -38.01 30.86
N ALA A 30 7.27 -38.67 31.12
CA ALA A 30 8.17 -39.13 30.08
C ALA A 30 7.64 -40.37 29.37
N THR A 31 7.71 -40.40 28.04
CA THR A 31 7.87 -41.65 27.28
C THR A 31 8.69 -41.40 26.02
N ASN A 32 9.79 -42.14 25.90
CA ASN A 32 10.67 -42.29 24.75
C ASN A 32 11.19 -43.74 24.84
N PRO A 33 11.43 -44.49 23.75
CA PRO A 33 11.41 -44.10 22.34
C PRO A 33 10.33 -44.85 21.52
N GLU A 34 10.29 -44.62 20.20
CA GLU A 34 10.68 -45.65 19.21
C GLU A 34 10.95 -45.00 17.84
N ALA A 35 11.83 -45.58 17.03
CA ALA A 35 12.10 -45.13 15.67
C ALA A 35 11.42 -46.06 14.66
N SER A 36 10.49 -45.53 13.86
CA SER A 36 9.90 -46.27 12.73
C SER A 36 10.26 -45.59 11.41
N VAL A 37 11.20 -46.20 10.67
CA VAL A 37 11.57 -45.77 9.32
C VAL A 37 10.55 -46.33 8.34
N SER A 38 9.75 -45.45 7.72
CA SER A 38 8.92 -45.80 6.56
C SER A 38 9.45 -45.08 5.31
N ALA A 39 9.88 -45.87 4.33
CA ALA A 39 10.49 -45.41 3.08
C ALA A 39 9.44 -44.76 2.13
N PRO A 40 9.87 -43.88 1.20
CA PRO A 40 8.95 -43.26 0.25
C PRO A 40 8.31 -44.28 -0.70
N ARG A 41 6.98 -44.24 -0.77
CA ARG A 41 6.18 -45.13 -1.63
C ARG A 41 6.13 -44.58 -3.07
N PHE A 42 7.10 -44.95 -3.89
CA PHE A 42 7.04 -44.74 -5.34
C PHE A 42 5.82 -45.46 -5.95
N GLY A 43 5.26 -44.89 -7.02
CA GLY A 43 4.29 -45.58 -7.89
C GLY A 43 2.81 -45.40 -7.52
N GLN A 44 2.31 -44.16 -7.57
CA GLN A 44 0.92 -43.95 -8.00
C GLN A 44 0.92 -43.17 -9.32
N GLU A 45 0.28 -43.77 -10.31
CA GLU A 45 0.17 -43.32 -11.69
C GLU A 45 -0.95 -42.27 -11.82
N PRO A 46 -0.79 -41.19 -12.60
CA PRO A 46 -1.79 -40.14 -12.71
C PRO A 46 -2.99 -40.62 -13.54
N VAL A 47 -4.09 -40.98 -12.86
CA VAL A 47 -5.38 -41.27 -13.51
C VAL A 47 -5.87 -39.99 -14.20
N ILE A 48 -5.90 -40.01 -15.54
CA ILE A 48 -6.32 -38.89 -16.38
C ILE A 48 -7.86 -38.87 -16.48
N PRO A 49 -8.56 -37.83 -16.01
CA PRO A 49 -9.98 -37.64 -16.29
C PRO A 49 -10.14 -37.07 -17.71
N GLN A 50 -10.20 -37.94 -18.71
CA GLN A 50 -10.85 -37.59 -19.97
C GLN A 50 -12.36 -37.52 -19.71
N HIS A 51 -13.04 -36.47 -20.20
CA HIS A 51 -14.27 -36.62 -21.01
C HIS A 51 -14.84 -35.28 -21.51
N THR A 52 -15.44 -35.34 -22.71
CA THR A 52 -16.49 -34.45 -23.25
C THR A 52 -16.25 -32.93 -23.22
N SER A 53 -15.49 -32.44 -24.21
CA SER A 53 -15.78 -31.14 -24.82
C SER A 53 -17.08 -31.24 -25.63
N ASN A 54 -18.20 -30.75 -25.10
CA ASN A 54 -19.48 -30.76 -25.82
C ASN A 54 -19.71 -29.38 -26.47
N GLY A 55 -19.85 -29.36 -27.80
CA GLY A 55 -20.01 -28.11 -28.55
C GLY A 55 -21.46 -27.65 -28.66
N SER A 56 -21.67 -26.35 -28.88
CA SER A 56 -22.90 -25.83 -29.46
C SER A 56 -22.58 -24.55 -30.24
N ASN A 57 -22.80 -24.59 -31.54
CA ASN A 57 -22.74 -23.40 -32.39
C ASN A 57 -23.96 -22.52 -32.07
N VAL A 58 -23.74 -21.22 -31.87
CA VAL A 58 -24.79 -20.21 -32.05
C VAL A 58 -24.34 -19.31 -33.19
N THR A 59 -24.88 -19.57 -34.38
CA THR A 59 -24.70 -18.71 -35.55
C THR A 59 -25.87 -17.74 -35.61
N GLY A 60 -25.57 -16.44 -35.49
CA GLY A 60 -26.45 -15.33 -35.83
C GLY A 60 -25.55 -14.25 -36.45
N ASP A 61 -25.66 -13.97 -37.75
CA ASP A 61 -26.71 -13.12 -38.36
C ASP A 61 -26.56 -11.65 -37.86
N VAL A 62 -25.68 -10.87 -38.49
CA VAL A 62 -25.94 -10.06 -39.70
C VAL A 62 -26.88 -8.88 -39.41
N THR A 63 -26.31 -7.71 -39.09
CA THR A 63 -26.94 -6.43 -39.43
C THR A 63 -25.91 -5.30 -39.63
N LYS A 64 -25.96 -4.69 -40.81
CA LYS A 64 -25.31 -3.46 -41.30
C LYS A 64 -26.08 -3.12 -42.61
N PRO A 65 -26.36 -1.85 -43.00
CA PRO A 65 -25.76 -0.58 -42.59
C PRO A 65 -26.77 0.47 -42.05
N GLU A 66 -26.22 1.64 -41.69
CA GLU A 66 -26.67 3.04 -41.96
C GLU A 66 -25.76 3.90 -41.04
N ASP A 67 -24.92 4.83 -41.50
CA ASP A 67 -25.02 5.90 -42.50
C ASP A 67 -26.08 6.96 -42.17
N SER A 68 -25.64 8.00 -41.46
CA SER A 68 -26.33 9.26 -41.32
C SER A 68 -25.28 10.34 -41.00
N GLY A 69 -25.14 11.33 -41.89
CA GLY A 69 -24.07 12.32 -41.82
C GLY A 69 -24.54 13.75 -41.60
N SER A 70 -23.67 14.71 -41.95
CA SER A 70 -23.94 16.15 -42.10
C SER A 70 -24.05 17.03 -40.83
N ALA A 71 -22.93 17.66 -40.48
CA ALA A 71 -22.78 19.05 -39.97
C ALA A 71 -21.32 19.24 -39.51
N THR A 72 -20.34 19.56 -40.35
CA THR A 72 -20.14 20.88 -41.00
C THR A 72 -20.73 22.06 -40.23
N VAL A 73 -19.90 22.73 -39.43
CA VAL A 73 -20.06 24.12 -39.00
C VAL A 73 -18.80 24.89 -39.44
N ALA A 74 -18.97 26.12 -39.91
CA ALA A 74 -17.97 26.81 -40.73
C ALA A 74 -16.84 27.51 -39.94
N VAL A 75 -15.75 27.79 -40.65
CA VAL A 75 -14.62 28.63 -40.22
C VAL A 75 -14.68 29.94 -40.99
N GLU A 76 -14.77 31.09 -40.31
CA GLU A 76 -14.40 32.42 -40.83
C GLU A 76 -14.35 33.48 -39.69
N PRO A 77 -13.78 34.70 -39.87
CA PRO A 77 -12.32 34.88 -39.79
C PRO A 77 -11.85 35.93 -38.75
N GLN A 78 -10.56 36.26 -38.82
CA GLN A 78 -9.82 37.16 -37.93
C GLN A 78 -10.16 38.65 -38.12
N THR A 79 -9.94 39.48 -37.09
CA THR A 79 -9.55 40.90 -37.30
C THR A 79 -8.80 41.50 -36.10
N PRO A 80 -7.51 41.89 -36.25
CA PRO A 80 -6.85 42.92 -35.42
C PRO A 80 -7.14 44.33 -36.03
N PRO A 81 -6.55 45.47 -35.56
CA PRO A 81 -5.63 45.70 -34.45
C PRO A 81 -6.04 46.87 -33.50
N LYS A 82 -5.28 47.10 -32.42
CA LYS A 82 -4.87 48.48 -32.06
C LYS A 82 -3.57 48.53 -31.24
N VAL A 83 -2.67 49.43 -31.61
CA VAL A 83 -1.44 49.81 -30.89
C VAL A 83 -1.46 51.32 -30.66
N THR A 84 -0.93 51.79 -29.52
CA THR A 84 -0.14 53.06 -29.33
C THR A 84 0.08 53.33 -27.81
N PRO A 85 1.29 53.74 -27.35
CA PRO A 85 1.66 54.03 -25.94
C PRO A 85 1.85 55.56 -25.69
N PRO A 86 2.55 56.07 -24.65
CA PRO A 86 2.94 55.52 -23.32
C PRO A 86 2.05 56.22 -22.24
N PRO A 87 2.47 56.92 -21.14
CA PRO A 87 3.74 57.04 -20.37
C PRO A 87 3.92 55.89 -19.34
N ALA A 88 4.69 55.95 -18.24
CA ALA A 88 6.10 56.31 -17.93
C ALA A 88 6.23 56.41 -16.37
N ASP A 89 7.34 55.94 -15.81
CA ASP A 89 7.85 56.12 -14.43
C ASP A 89 6.96 55.88 -13.19
N LYS A 90 7.19 54.74 -12.53
CA LYS A 90 7.44 54.73 -11.06
C LYS A 90 8.31 53.55 -10.61
N LYS A 91 9.54 53.90 -10.20
CA LYS A 91 10.58 53.02 -9.65
C LYS A 91 10.28 52.64 -8.19
N VAL A 92 9.92 51.38 -7.92
CA VAL A 92 9.94 50.80 -6.56
C VAL A 92 10.56 49.40 -6.56
N GLU A 93 11.76 49.37 -5.98
CA GLU A 93 12.46 48.32 -5.24
C GLU A 93 12.08 46.83 -5.41
N THR A 94 13.10 46.11 -5.89
CA THR A 94 13.38 44.68 -5.71
C THR A 94 12.96 44.08 -4.37
N SER A 95 12.21 42.98 -4.43
CA SER A 95 12.26 41.88 -3.46
C SER A 95 11.86 40.57 -4.15
N SER A 96 12.79 40.03 -4.94
CA SER A 96 12.63 38.72 -5.60
C SER A 96 12.84 37.59 -4.58
N ASP A 97 11.90 37.45 -3.66
CA ASP A 97 11.87 36.35 -2.68
C ASP A 97 11.43 35.05 -3.39
N THR A 98 12.35 34.52 -4.20
CA THR A 98 12.19 33.29 -4.97
C THR A 98 12.22 32.11 -4.02
N LYS A 99 11.10 31.91 -3.32
CA LYS A 99 10.81 30.71 -2.52
C LYS A 99 11.24 29.48 -3.32
N PRO A 100 12.20 28.67 -2.83
CA PRO A 100 12.64 27.47 -3.53
C PRO A 100 11.44 26.57 -3.85
N PRO A 101 11.39 25.96 -5.06
CA PRO A 101 10.38 24.96 -5.36
C PRO A 101 10.49 23.86 -4.28
N ALA A 102 9.35 23.42 -3.75
CA ALA A 102 9.33 22.43 -2.68
C ALA A 102 10.02 21.15 -3.18
N SER A 103 11.20 20.85 -2.63
CA SER A 103 11.96 19.66 -2.99
C SER A 103 11.09 18.43 -2.77
N LYS A 104 10.80 17.69 -3.86
CA LYS A 104 10.24 16.35 -3.75
C LYS A 104 11.18 15.54 -2.84
N PRO A 105 10.68 14.81 -1.83
CA PRO A 105 11.54 14.16 -0.86
C PRO A 105 12.52 13.20 -1.54
N ASP A 106 13.79 13.27 -1.14
CA ASP A 106 14.89 12.56 -1.79
C ASP A 106 14.74 11.03 -1.65
N SER A 107 14.17 10.43 -2.69
CA SER A 107 13.82 9.00 -2.78
C SER A 107 15.03 8.06 -2.68
N SER A 108 16.24 8.63 -2.71
CA SER A 108 17.55 7.98 -2.59
C SER A 108 17.85 7.43 -1.19
N THR A 109 17.11 7.88 -0.15
CA THR A 109 17.40 7.53 1.27
C THR A 109 16.42 6.55 1.91
N LEU A 110 15.36 6.14 1.19
CA LEU A 110 14.39 5.15 1.67
C LEU A 110 14.93 3.72 1.48
N GLN A 111 15.81 3.31 2.40
CA GLN A 111 16.26 1.92 2.57
C GLN A 111 15.42 1.21 3.63
N TYR A 112 15.26 -0.11 3.48
CA TYR A 112 14.46 -0.94 4.37
C TYR A 112 15.27 -1.41 5.60
N ASP A 113 14.81 -1.03 6.79
CA ASP A 113 15.33 -1.51 8.08
C ASP A 113 14.31 -2.45 8.73
N ALA A 114 14.64 -3.75 8.80
CA ALA A 114 13.80 -4.76 9.47
C ALA A 114 13.62 -4.51 10.98
N LYS A 115 14.43 -3.66 11.62
CA LYS A 115 14.22 -3.24 13.01
C LYS A 115 13.15 -2.15 13.13
N LYS A 116 12.82 -1.46 12.04
CA LYS A 116 11.85 -0.35 11.99
C LYS A 116 11.06 -0.33 10.66
N PRO A 117 10.35 -1.42 10.29
CA PRO A 117 9.75 -1.59 8.97
C PRO A 117 8.85 -0.43 8.56
N ALA A 118 8.94 -0.06 7.29
CA ALA A 118 8.23 1.06 6.69
C ALA A 118 7.95 0.78 5.21
N LEU A 119 6.89 1.36 4.67
CA LEU A 119 6.67 1.52 3.24
C LEU A 119 6.57 3.00 2.91
N MET A 120 7.26 3.47 1.86
CA MET A 120 7.31 4.89 1.48
C MET A 120 7.81 5.84 2.60
N GLY A 121 8.51 5.31 3.61
CA GLY A 121 8.90 6.05 4.82
C GLY A 121 7.79 6.23 5.87
N VAL A 122 6.64 5.59 5.68
CA VAL A 122 5.52 5.51 6.65
C VAL A 122 5.60 4.19 7.44
N ARG A 123 5.32 4.26 8.74
CA ARG A 123 5.28 3.13 9.69
C ARG A 123 3.89 2.96 10.29
N LEU A 124 3.61 1.77 10.82
CA LEU A 124 2.39 1.50 11.61
C LEU A 124 2.29 2.36 12.89
N THR A 125 3.41 2.93 13.34
CA THR A 125 3.46 3.87 14.48
C THR A 125 3.17 5.33 14.10
N ASP A 126 3.03 5.65 12.81
CA ASP A 126 2.69 7.01 12.37
C ASP A 126 1.20 7.28 12.55
N SER A 127 0.82 8.55 12.67
CA SER A 127 -0.57 9.00 12.83
C SER A 127 -1.10 9.64 11.55
N LYS A 128 -2.43 9.67 11.35
CA LYS A 128 -3.05 10.27 10.17
C LYS A 128 -2.53 11.69 9.86
N PRO A 129 -2.34 12.61 10.83
CA PRO A 129 -1.68 13.90 10.59
C PRO A 129 -0.24 13.82 10.11
N SER A 130 0.60 12.90 10.64
CA SER A 130 2.00 12.79 10.22
C SER A 130 2.17 12.07 8.89
N VAL A 131 1.24 11.18 8.50
CA VAL A 131 1.17 10.63 7.13
C VAL A 131 0.79 11.73 6.14
N LYS A 132 -0.26 12.50 6.42
CA LYS A 132 -0.68 13.64 5.60
C LYS A 132 0.43 14.70 5.42
N GLN A 133 1.26 14.92 6.45
CA GLN A 133 2.44 15.78 6.34
C GLN A 133 3.54 15.20 5.42
N LYS A 134 3.68 13.87 5.32
CA LYS A 134 4.68 13.21 4.47
C LYS A 134 4.24 13.10 3.01
N LEU A 135 2.96 12.80 2.76
CA LEU A 135 2.45 12.35 1.47
C LEU A 135 1.50 13.36 0.79
N GLY A 136 0.95 14.32 1.53
CA GLY A 136 -0.06 15.27 1.05
C GLY A 136 -1.50 14.83 1.33
N ASP A 137 -2.45 15.43 0.63
CA ASP A 137 -3.86 15.04 0.66
C ASP A 137 -4.11 13.75 -0.14
N PRO A 138 -4.99 12.84 0.32
CA PRO A 138 -5.41 11.68 -0.45
C PRO A 138 -6.38 12.05 -1.59
N VAL A 139 -6.57 11.14 -2.53
CA VAL A 139 -7.56 11.27 -3.62
C VAL A 139 -8.97 10.84 -3.18
N SER A 140 -9.07 9.96 -2.17
CA SER A 140 -10.34 9.54 -1.55
C SER A 140 -10.13 9.20 -0.06
N GLU A 141 -11.19 9.31 0.75
CA GLU A 141 -11.23 8.75 2.10
C GLU A 141 -12.56 7.99 2.29
N PHE A 142 -12.52 6.78 2.85
CA PHE A 142 -13.71 6.00 3.19
C PHE A 142 -13.49 5.17 4.47
N VAL A 143 -14.57 4.70 5.10
CA VAL A 143 -14.48 3.79 6.26
C VAL A 143 -14.76 2.36 5.81
N MET A 144 -13.84 1.46 6.12
CA MET A 144 -14.02 0.01 5.99
C MET A 144 -14.50 -0.56 7.32
N GLU A 145 -15.59 -1.32 7.29
CA GLU A 145 -16.08 -2.04 8.46
C GLU A 145 -15.20 -3.27 8.74
N ASP A 146 -14.74 -3.40 9.99
CA ASP A 146 -14.04 -4.56 10.55
C ASP A 146 -14.72 -4.93 11.87
N GLU A 147 -14.74 -6.22 12.21
CA GLU A 147 -15.46 -6.76 13.38
C GLU A 147 -14.96 -6.23 14.74
N LYS A 148 -13.76 -5.62 14.80
CA LYS A 148 -13.10 -5.20 16.05
C LYS A 148 -12.91 -3.69 16.15
N ASP A 149 -12.39 -3.07 15.10
CA ASP A 149 -12.09 -1.63 15.04
C ASP A 149 -12.29 -1.14 13.59
N PRO A 150 -13.28 -0.27 13.29
CA PRO A 150 -13.46 0.24 11.93
C PRO A 150 -12.23 1.01 11.45
N ILE A 151 -11.89 0.86 10.17
CA ILE A 151 -10.65 1.36 9.58
C ILE A 151 -10.97 2.53 8.65
N ASP A 152 -10.41 3.70 8.96
CA ASP A 152 -10.41 4.90 8.12
C ASP A 152 -9.35 4.73 7.03
N VAL A 153 -9.75 4.50 5.78
CA VAL A 153 -8.87 4.25 4.64
C VAL A 153 -8.71 5.52 3.81
N GLN A 154 -7.47 5.97 3.67
CA GLN A 154 -7.07 6.99 2.71
C GLN A 154 -6.51 6.35 1.44
N GLU A 155 -7.05 6.70 0.27
CA GLU A 155 -6.51 6.30 -1.03
C GLU A 155 -5.63 7.38 -1.64
N TYR A 156 -4.56 6.98 -2.31
CA TYR A 156 -3.63 7.82 -3.05
C TYR A 156 -3.35 7.16 -4.42
N ASP A 157 -2.71 7.87 -5.35
CA ASP A 157 -2.39 7.32 -6.67
C ASP A 157 -1.47 6.08 -6.59
N GLY A 158 -2.08 4.90 -6.66
CA GLY A 158 -1.39 3.60 -6.67
C GLY A 158 -1.07 2.98 -5.30
N PHE A 159 -1.58 3.55 -4.20
CA PHE A 159 -1.44 2.99 -2.85
C PHE A 159 -2.56 3.46 -1.90
N SER A 160 -2.78 2.73 -0.80
CA SER A 160 -3.74 3.09 0.24
C SER A 160 -3.15 2.90 1.64
N ILE A 161 -3.67 3.65 2.61
CA ILE A 161 -3.25 3.61 4.02
C ILE A 161 -4.50 3.56 4.89
N GLY A 162 -4.66 2.47 5.63
CA GLY A 162 -5.72 2.30 6.63
C GLY A 162 -5.26 2.78 8.01
N PHE A 163 -6.12 3.50 8.71
CA PHE A 163 -5.92 3.97 10.08
C PHE A 163 -6.95 3.35 11.01
N ASN A 164 -6.51 2.82 12.15
CA ASN A 164 -7.42 2.30 13.17
C ASN A 164 -8.14 3.42 13.95
N SER A 165 -9.09 3.03 14.80
CA SER A 165 -9.88 3.89 15.69
C SER A 165 -9.08 4.88 16.58
N LYS A 166 -7.76 4.69 16.71
CA LYS A 166 -6.84 5.56 17.48
C LYS A 166 -6.08 6.56 16.60
N GLY A 167 -6.33 6.56 15.28
CA GLY A 167 -5.70 7.44 14.31
C GLY A 167 -4.26 7.06 13.93
N PHE A 168 -3.83 5.83 14.24
CA PHE A 168 -2.53 5.28 13.84
C PHE A 168 -2.68 4.34 12.64
N VAL A 169 -1.63 4.24 11.82
CA VAL A 169 -1.60 3.38 10.62
C VAL A 169 -1.75 1.90 11.03
N GLU A 170 -2.84 1.28 10.59
CA GLU A 170 -3.09 -0.16 10.76
C GLU A 170 -2.48 -0.97 9.61
N PHE A 171 -2.62 -0.46 8.37
CA PHE A 171 -1.99 -1.07 7.19
C PHE A 171 -1.55 -0.02 6.16
N ILE A 172 -0.59 -0.43 5.33
CA ILE A 172 -0.20 0.26 4.09
C ILE A 172 -0.24 -0.78 2.96
N GLU A 173 -0.84 -0.45 1.82
CA GLU A 173 -0.89 -1.30 0.64
C GLU A 173 -0.47 -0.51 -0.62
N ILE A 174 0.39 -1.10 -1.45
CA ILE A 174 0.86 -0.53 -2.71
C ILE A 174 0.46 -1.47 -3.86
N THR A 175 -0.21 -0.91 -4.86
CA THR A 175 -0.78 -1.63 -6.02
C THR A 175 -0.28 -1.11 -7.38
N SER A 176 0.34 0.07 -7.44
CA SER A 176 1.00 0.57 -8.66
C SER A 176 2.52 0.35 -8.66
N LYS A 177 3.04 -0.04 -9.82
CA LYS A 177 4.47 -0.14 -10.15
C LYS A 177 5.21 1.21 -10.05
N ASP A 178 4.48 2.32 -10.19
CA ASP A 178 5.04 3.67 -10.29
C ASP A 178 5.36 4.26 -8.91
N VAL A 179 4.89 3.61 -7.84
CA VAL A 179 5.19 3.92 -6.44
C VAL A 179 6.52 3.29 -6.01
N ASN A 180 7.38 4.05 -5.31
CA ASN A 180 8.58 3.49 -4.66
C ASN A 180 8.24 3.00 -3.25
N PRO A 181 8.23 1.68 -2.97
CA PRO A 181 7.92 1.16 -1.64
C PRO A 181 9.01 1.44 -0.58
N GLY A 182 10.22 1.85 -0.97
CA GLY A 182 11.35 2.04 -0.05
C GLY A 182 12.08 0.73 0.33
N LEU A 183 11.94 -0.31 -0.51
CA LEU A 183 12.40 -1.67 -0.25
C LEU A 183 13.70 -2.00 -1.00
N ASN A 184 14.78 -1.25 -0.73
CA ASN A 184 16.13 -1.50 -1.27
C ASN A 184 16.20 -1.65 -2.81
N GLY A 185 15.33 -0.93 -3.53
CA GLY A 185 15.22 -0.98 -4.99
C GLY A 185 14.09 -1.86 -5.54
N LEU A 186 13.44 -2.69 -4.70
CA LEU A 186 12.32 -3.54 -5.08
C LEU A 186 11.10 -2.73 -5.57
N ARG A 187 10.35 -3.29 -6.53
CA ARG A 187 9.15 -2.74 -7.18
C ARG A 187 8.15 -3.84 -7.50
N LEU A 188 6.89 -3.47 -7.78
CA LEU A 188 5.93 -4.38 -8.41
C LEU A 188 6.40 -4.78 -9.83
N GLY A 189 5.99 -5.97 -10.27
CA GLY A 189 6.39 -6.56 -11.55
C GLY A 189 7.73 -7.32 -11.51
N GLN A 190 8.60 -7.05 -10.53
CA GLN A 190 9.82 -7.82 -10.27
C GLN A 190 9.50 -9.20 -9.70
N LYS A 191 10.48 -10.11 -9.72
CA LYS A 191 10.30 -11.53 -9.36
C LYS A 191 10.50 -11.80 -7.88
N VAL A 192 10.00 -12.95 -7.43
CA VAL A 192 10.32 -13.56 -6.12
C VAL A 192 11.81 -13.49 -5.79
N LYS A 193 12.69 -13.84 -6.74
CA LYS A 193 14.15 -13.81 -6.57
C LYS A 193 14.73 -12.39 -6.36
N ASP A 194 14.08 -11.37 -6.91
CA ASP A 194 14.49 -9.97 -6.72
C ASP A 194 14.15 -9.51 -5.30
N ALA A 195 13.01 -9.93 -4.76
CA ALA A 195 12.66 -9.73 -3.35
C ALA A 195 13.61 -10.47 -2.41
N GLU A 196 13.94 -11.73 -2.71
CA GLU A 196 14.94 -12.49 -1.92
C GLU A 196 16.33 -11.83 -1.94
N THR A 197 16.67 -11.13 -3.01
CA THR A 197 17.92 -10.36 -3.14
C THR A 197 17.87 -9.03 -2.37
N ALA A 198 16.74 -8.31 -2.42
CA ALA A 198 16.58 -6.98 -1.81
C ALA A 198 16.25 -7.00 -0.31
N LEU A 199 15.59 -8.06 0.17
CA LEU A 199 15.06 -8.19 1.55
C LEU A 199 15.64 -9.39 2.31
N GLY A 200 16.38 -10.28 1.63
CA GLY A 200 16.84 -11.55 2.19
C GLY A 200 15.78 -12.65 2.13
N LYS A 201 15.99 -13.72 2.90
CA LYS A 201 15.08 -14.87 2.92
C LYS A 201 13.77 -14.54 3.69
N PRO A 202 12.58 -14.83 3.14
CA PRO A 202 11.31 -14.67 3.83
C PRO A 202 11.06 -15.75 4.90
N ASP A 203 10.28 -15.40 5.93
CA ASP A 203 9.77 -16.31 6.97
C ASP A 203 8.70 -17.27 6.44
N THR A 204 8.01 -16.90 5.37
CA THR A 204 7.06 -17.76 4.65
C THR A 204 7.18 -17.52 3.16
N ASN A 205 7.41 -18.58 2.38
CA ASN A 205 7.41 -18.55 0.92
C ASN A 205 6.33 -19.53 0.43
N THR A 206 5.41 -19.03 -0.40
CA THR A 206 4.36 -19.83 -1.07
C THR A 206 4.21 -19.35 -2.51
N THR A 207 3.58 -20.14 -3.37
CA THR A 207 3.30 -19.79 -4.77
C THR A 207 2.36 -18.58 -4.95
N TYR A 208 1.84 -18.00 -3.86
CA TYR A 208 0.87 -16.90 -3.85
C TYR A 208 1.35 -15.67 -3.06
N ALA A 209 2.23 -15.84 -2.07
CA ALA A 209 2.80 -14.73 -1.30
C ALA A 209 4.14 -15.08 -0.63
N LEU A 210 4.99 -14.06 -0.46
CA LEU A 210 6.08 -14.04 0.52
C LEU A 210 5.65 -13.26 1.77
N HIS A 211 6.04 -13.72 2.95
CA HIS A 211 5.93 -12.95 4.20
C HIS A 211 7.30 -12.75 4.84
N TYR A 212 7.58 -11.53 5.26
CA TYR A 212 8.74 -11.12 6.05
C TYR A 212 8.26 -10.60 7.41
N LYS A 213 8.69 -11.21 8.51
CA LYS A 213 8.30 -10.87 9.88
C LYS A 213 9.39 -10.04 10.55
N ALA A 214 9.05 -8.81 10.89
CA ALA A 214 10.03 -7.81 11.29
C ALA A 214 9.40 -6.80 12.26
N GLY A 215 10.04 -6.51 13.40
CA GLY A 215 9.61 -5.45 14.32
C GLY A 215 8.18 -5.53 14.88
N GLY A 216 7.54 -6.71 14.88
CA GLY A 216 6.11 -6.85 15.22
C GLY A 216 5.15 -6.56 14.06
N THR A 217 5.66 -6.60 12.82
CA THR A 217 4.91 -6.36 11.57
C THR A 217 5.13 -7.52 10.60
N ILE A 218 4.19 -7.68 9.67
CA ILE A 218 4.32 -8.52 8.47
C ILE A 218 4.41 -7.61 7.26
N LEU A 219 5.51 -7.72 6.51
CA LEU A 219 5.61 -7.25 5.14
C LEU A 219 5.24 -8.42 4.21
N LYS A 220 4.12 -8.29 3.49
CA LYS A 220 3.56 -9.28 2.57
C LYS A 220 3.76 -8.83 1.14
N LEU A 221 4.26 -9.73 0.29
CA LEU A 221 4.39 -9.53 -1.15
C LEU A 221 3.47 -10.53 -1.85
N ASP A 222 2.45 -10.07 -2.57
CA ASP A 222 1.53 -10.96 -3.30
C ASP A 222 2.11 -11.33 -4.68
N ILE A 223 2.00 -12.59 -5.09
CA ILE A 223 2.67 -13.16 -6.27
C ILE A 223 1.63 -13.64 -7.30
N ASP A 224 1.79 -13.26 -8.57
CA ASP A 224 1.14 -13.98 -9.66
C ASP A 224 1.82 -15.33 -9.89
N LYS A 225 1.09 -16.43 -9.63
CA LYS A 225 1.60 -17.81 -9.71
C LYS A 225 2.04 -18.28 -11.11
N LYS A 226 1.77 -17.52 -12.19
CA LYS A 226 2.17 -17.90 -13.55
C LYS A 226 3.49 -17.26 -13.97
N THR A 227 3.75 -16.04 -13.50
CA THR A 227 4.90 -15.23 -13.89
C THR A 227 5.90 -15.02 -12.76
N GLU A 228 5.57 -15.43 -11.53
CA GLU A 228 6.35 -15.17 -10.30
C GLU A 228 6.58 -13.67 -10.02
N ALA A 229 5.77 -12.80 -10.62
CA ALA A 229 5.84 -11.36 -10.46
C ALA A 229 5.11 -10.88 -9.21
N ILE A 230 5.68 -9.91 -8.49
CA ILE A 230 5.07 -9.27 -7.33
C ILE A 230 3.96 -8.32 -7.81
N THR A 231 2.75 -8.51 -7.30
CA THR A 231 1.51 -7.82 -7.72
C THR A 231 0.98 -6.84 -6.68
N SER A 232 1.25 -7.06 -5.40
CA SER A 232 0.99 -6.10 -4.31
C SER A 232 2.11 -6.14 -3.28
N ILE A 233 2.27 -5.04 -2.53
CA ILE A 233 3.15 -4.95 -1.36
C ILE A 233 2.32 -4.39 -0.20
N LYS A 234 2.20 -5.13 0.91
CA LYS A 234 1.40 -4.73 2.08
C LYS A 234 2.22 -4.79 3.37
N LEU A 235 2.06 -3.81 4.25
CA LEU A 235 2.64 -3.80 5.61
C LEU A 235 1.52 -3.66 6.64
N PHE A 236 1.46 -4.58 7.60
CA PHE A 236 0.44 -4.61 8.68
C PHE A 236 1.01 -5.25 9.95
N ALA A 237 0.29 -5.16 11.08
CA ALA A 237 0.78 -5.65 12.38
C ALA A 237 0.78 -7.19 12.46
N ASP A 238 1.80 -7.78 13.09
CA ASP A 238 1.85 -9.21 13.40
C ASP A 238 1.01 -9.54 14.65
N ARG A 239 -0.32 -9.36 14.51
CA ARG A 239 -1.31 -9.67 15.56
C ARG A 239 -1.33 -11.20 15.77
N LYS A 240 -0.97 -11.65 16.97
CA LYS A 240 -1.05 -13.04 17.43
C LYS A 240 -2.36 -13.34 18.14
#